data_AF-A0ABC8AXW2-F1
#
_entry.id   AF-A0ABC8AXW2-F1
#
_cell.length_a   1.000
_cell.length_b   1.000
_cell.length_c   1.000
_cell.angle_alpha   90.00
_cell.angle_beta   90.00
_cell.angle_gamma   90.00
#
_symmetry.space_group_name_H-M   'P 1'
#
loop_
_entity.id
_entity.type
_entity.pdbx_description
1 polymer ?
#
loop_
_entity_poly.entity_id
_entity_poly.type
_entity_poly.pdbx_seq_one_letter_code
_entity_poly.pdbx_strand_id
1 'polypeptide(L)'
;MTLAESISPTPSTSGPIARPRGWWPILALTAFTAVASAAFALAFAHNPSLAFGSSTPIDPGDQLYLKLFVVRSVALSILTLILVVRRARIALIPVMVLLAVNQMADGFIGIATHRAESVVAPMIQGVLLLACAGHLIATLDRPLRRAAIGSWRS
;
A
#
# COMPACT_ATOMS: atom_id res chain seq x y z
N MET A 1 -53.34 31.40 27.63
CA MET A 1 -52.98 29.99 27.34
C MET A 1 -52.44 29.94 25.93
N THR A 2 -51.12 29.84 25.78
CA THR A 2 -50.44 29.54 24.52
C THR A 2 -49.26 28.63 24.88
N LEU A 3 -49.47 27.34 24.62
CA LEU A 3 -48.44 26.31 24.56
C LEU A 3 -47.59 26.55 23.29
N ALA A 4 -46.28 26.65 23.45
CA ALA A 4 -45.28 26.32 22.44
C ALA A 4 -43.94 26.16 23.18
N GLU A 5 -43.70 24.96 23.69
CA GLU A 5 -42.67 24.05 23.13
C GLU A 5 -41.24 24.55 23.37
N SER A 6 -40.79 24.30 24.61
CA SER A 6 -39.60 23.50 24.87
C SER A 6 -38.61 23.41 23.70
N ILE A 7 -37.65 24.32 23.68
CA ILE A 7 -36.42 24.17 22.90
C ILE A 7 -35.68 22.96 23.47
N SER A 8 -35.89 21.80 22.83
CA SER A 8 -35.13 20.59 23.12
C SER A 8 -33.69 20.84 22.64
N PRO A 9 -32.68 20.72 23.51
CA PRO A 9 -31.30 20.89 23.08
C PRO A 9 -30.99 19.79 22.07
N THR A 10 -30.66 20.19 20.83
CA THR A 10 -30.05 19.33 19.83
C THR A 10 -28.93 18.54 20.50
N PRO A 11 -28.98 17.19 20.51
CA PRO A 11 -27.88 16.42 21.07
C PRO A 11 -26.64 16.74 20.25
N SER A 12 -25.68 17.39 20.89
CA SER A 12 -24.35 17.64 20.34
C SER A 12 -23.73 16.29 20.00
N THR A 13 -23.74 15.92 18.72
CA THR A 13 -23.03 14.77 18.16
C THR A 13 -21.51 14.99 18.14
N SER A 14 -20.98 15.79 19.07
CA SER A 14 -19.56 15.84 19.44
C SER A 14 -19.21 14.64 20.34
N GLY A 15 -19.66 13.45 19.98
CA GLY A 15 -19.06 12.23 20.50
C GLY A 15 -17.62 12.18 19.99
N PRO A 16 -16.62 11.86 20.83
CA PRO A 16 -15.27 11.66 20.34
C PRO A 16 -15.33 10.58 19.26
N ILE A 17 -15.06 10.98 18.01
CA ILE A 17 -14.86 10.03 16.91
C ILE A 17 -13.79 9.07 17.42
N ALA A 18 -14.21 7.84 17.76
CA ALA A 18 -13.33 6.82 18.27
C ALA A 18 -12.20 6.65 17.25
N ARG A 19 -11.04 7.24 17.54
CA ARG A 19 -9.85 7.07 16.70
C ARG A 19 -9.60 5.57 16.68
N PRO A 20 -9.73 4.91 15.52
CA PRO A 20 -9.52 3.48 15.47
C PRO A 20 -8.05 3.22 15.83
N ARG A 21 -7.85 2.70 17.05
CA ARG A 21 -6.55 2.58 17.73
C ARG A 21 -5.62 1.50 17.13
N GLY A 22 -5.88 1.02 15.91
CA GLY A 22 -5.18 -0.13 15.32
C GLY A 22 -4.58 0.09 13.94
N TRP A 23 -4.57 1.30 13.37
CA TRP A 23 -4.19 1.50 11.96
C TRP A 23 -2.74 1.93 11.76
N TRP A 24 -2.13 2.45 12.82
CA TRP A 24 -0.71 2.83 12.82
C TRP A 24 0.24 1.68 12.46
N PRO A 25 0.05 0.44 12.94
CA PRO A 25 0.91 -0.67 12.56
C PRO A 25 0.86 -0.95 11.05
N ILE A 26 -0.34 -0.88 10.45
CA ILE A 26 -0.53 -1.13 9.02
C ILE A 26 0.13 -0.03 8.21
N LEU A 27 -0.11 1.24 8.56
CA LEU A 27 0.51 2.37 7.86
C LEU A 27 2.04 2.36 8.00
N ALA A 28 2.56 2.01 9.17
CA ALA A 28 3.99 1.88 9.40
C ALA A 28 4.60 0.73 8.60
N LEU A 29 3.92 -0.42 8.55
CA LEU A 29 4.33 -1.58 7.78
C LEU A 29 4.31 -1.28 6.28
N THR A 30 3.24 -0.67 5.77
CA THR A 30 3.13 -0.22 4.38
C THR A 30 4.23 0.79 4.03
N ALA A 31 4.52 1.75 4.91
CA ALA A 31 5.59 2.71 4.70
C ALA A 31 6.97 2.03 4.67
N PHE A 32 7.23 1.11 5.61
CA PHE A 32 8.45 0.33 5.64
C PHE A 32 8.64 -0.48 4.36
N THR A 33 7.59 -1.17 3.89
CA THR A 33 7.64 -1.94 2.65
C THR A 33 7.89 -1.05 1.43
N ALA A 34 7.28 0.15 1.38
CA ALA A 34 7.53 1.12 0.31
C ALA A 34 8.98 1.63 0.33
N VAL A 35 9.54 1.94 1.50
CA VAL A 35 10.94 2.37 1.62
C VAL A 35 11.89 1.26 1.21
N ALA A 36 11.67 0.03 1.69
CA ALA A 36 12.48 -1.13 1.32
C ALA A 36 12.44 -1.37 -0.19
N SER A 37 11.24 -1.32 -0.79
CA SER A 37 11.03 -1.42 -2.22
C SER A 37 11.85 -0.39 -3.03
N ALA A 38 11.77 0.89 -2.65
CA ALA A 38 12.55 1.95 -3.29
C ALA A 38 14.07 1.75 -3.11
N ALA A 39 14.50 1.34 -1.92
CA ALA A 39 15.91 1.10 -1.62
C ALA A 39 16.48 -0.05 -2.46
N PHE A 40 15.75 -1.17 -2.58
CA PHE A 40 16.15 -2.28 -3.45
C PHE A 40 16.19 -1.85 -4.91
N ALA A 41 15.20 -1.08 -5.37
CA ALA A 41 15.18 -0.56 -6.73
C ALA A 41 16.43 0.28 -7.03
N LEU A 42 16.76 1.24 -6.17
CA LEU A 42 17.94 2.08 -6.31
C LEU A 42 19.25 1.28 -6.19
N ALA A 43 19.30 0.29 -5.31
CA ALA A 43 20.45 -0.60 -5.16
C ALA A 43 20.71 -1.41 -6.44
N PHE A 44 19.65 -1.92 -7.09
CA PHE A 44 19.77 -2.63 -8.36
C PHE A 44 20.12 -1.70 -9.52
N ALA A 45 19.64 -0.45 -9.50
CA ALA A 45 20.04 0.57 -10.48
C ALA A 45 21.55 0.87 -10.41
N HIS A 46 22.10 0.97 -9.20
CA HIS A 46 23.51 1.26 -8.98
C HIS A 46 24.40 0.04 -9.24
N ASN A 47 23.96 -1.14 -8.80
CA ASN A 47 24.69 -2.39 -8.91
C ASN A 47 23.80 -3.45 -9.56
N PRO A 48 23.73 -3.50 -10.91
CA PRO A 48 22.89 -4.45 -11.62
C PRO A 48 23.30 -5.91 -11.38
N SER A 49 24.55 -6.16 -10.98
CA SER A 49 25.02 -7.48 -10.54
C SER A 49 24.33 -7.99 -9.28
N LEU A 50 23.67 -7.14 -8.48
CA LEU A 50 22.83 -7.58 -7.37
C LEU A 50 21.48 -8.16 -7.84
N ALA A 51 20.97 -7.68 -8.99
CA ALA A 51 19.76 -8.20 -9.61
C ALA A 51 20.07 -9.39 -10.53
N PHE A 52 21.21 -9.32 -11.23
CA PHE A 52 21.57 -10.30 -12.26
C PHE A 52 22.71 -11.27 -11.85
N GLY A 53 23.30 -11.16 -10.67
CA GLY A 53 24.49 -11.96 -10.34
C GLY A 53 25.70 -11.55 -11.18
N SER A 54 26.89 -11.84 -10.66
CA SER A 54 28.16 -11.38 -11.25
C SER A 54 28.59 -12.13 -12.52
N SER A 55 27.98 -13.27 -12.83
CA SER A 55 28.44 -14.20 -13.88
C SER A 55 27.54 -14.26 -15.12
N THR A 56 26.38 -13.59 -15.14
CA THR A 56 25.50 -13.58 -16.31
C THR A 56 25.76 -12.36 -17.19
N PRO A 57 25.95 -12.53 -18.51
CA PRO A 57 25.97 -11.41 -19.45
C PRO A 57 24.65 -10.62 -19.33
N ILE A 58 24.74 -9.29 -19.23
CA ILE A 58 23.57 -8.41 -19.15
C ILE A 58 23.21 -8.00 -20.59
N ASP A 59 22.08 -8.48 -21.09
CA ASP A 59 21.62 -8.12 -22.43
C ASP A 59 21.01 -6.70 -22.43
N PRO A 60 20.93 -6.03 -23.60
CA PRO A 60 20.27 -4.72 -23.70
C PRO A 60 18.81 -4.72 -23.20
N GLY A 61 18.12 -5.86 -23.34
CA GLY A 61 16.78 -6.08 -22.80
C GLY A 61 16.73 -6.03 -21.27
N ASP A 62 17.73 -6.59 -20.59
CA ASP A 62 17.82 -6.58 -19.13
C ASP A 62 18.06 -5.17 -18.58
N GLN A 63 18.85 -4.36 -19.30
CA GLN A 63 19.06 -2.96 -18.93
C GLN A 63 17.79 -2.12 -19.08
N LEU A 64 17.03 -2.33 -20.15
CA LEU A 64 15.74 -1.65 -20.35
C LEU A 64 14.74 -2.08 -19.27
N TYR A 65 14.66 -3.39 -19.01
CA TYR A 65 13.83 -3.95 -17.94
C TYR A 65 14.19 -3.33 -16.58
N LEU A 66 15.48 -3.30 -16.24
CA LEU A 66 15.95 -2.74 -14.98
C LEU A 66 15.58 -1.26 -14.85
N LYS A 67 15.77 -0.45 -15.90
CA LYS A 67 15.38 0.98 -15.87
C LYS A 67 13.89 1.16 -15.64
N LEU A 68 13.05 0.42 -16.36
CA LEU A 68 11.59 0.47 -16.19
C LEU A 68 11.18 0.02 -14.79
N PHE A 69 11.82 -1.03 -14.28
CA PHE A 69 11.64 -1.53 -12.92
C PHE A 69 12.01 -0.47 -11.87
N VAL A 70 13.14 0.21 -12.02
CA VAL A 70 13.57 1.25 -11.07
C VAL A 70 12.57 2.39 -11.06
N VAL A 71 12.19 2.88 -12.25
CA VAL A 71 11.24 3.99 -12.38
C VAL A 71 9.89 3.64 -11.77
N ARG A 72 9.31 2.48 -12.12
CA ARG A 72 7.99 2.07 -11.61
C ARG A 72 8.01 1.84 -10.10
N SER A 73 9.03 1.16 -9.59
CA SER A 73 9.13 0.80 -8.16
C SER A 73 9.34 2.03 -7.30
N VAL A 74 10.20 2.97 -7.72
CA VAL A 74 10.41 4.23 -7.02
C VAL A 74 9.16 5.10 -7.06
N ALA A 75 8.51 5.25 -8.22
CA ALA A 75 7.30 6.04 -8.36
C ALA A 75 6.14 5.52 -7.48
N LEU A 76 5.89 4.20 -7.51
CA LEU A 76 4.86 3.57 -6.69
C LEU A 76 5.18 3.68 -5.19
N SER A 77 6.45 3.54 -4.81
CA SER A 77 6.87 3.67 -3.42
C SER A 77 6.69 5.10 -2.90
N ILE A 78 7.07 6.12 -3.69
CA ILE A 78 6.83 7.54 -3.35
C ILE A 78 5.33 7.82 -3.23
N LEU A 79 4.54 7.37 -4.20
CA LEU A 79 3.08 7.54 -4.16
C LEU A 79 2.48 6.90 -2.91
N THR A 80 2.92 5.68 -2.57
CA THR A 80 2.50 4.98 -1.36
C THR A 80 2.81 5.79 -0.11
N LEU A 81 4.03 6.31 0.01
CA LEU A 81 4.45 7.14 1.15
C LEU A 81 3.63 8.44 1.26
N ILE A 82 3.38 9.12 0.14
CA ILE A 82 2.51 10.31 0.11
C ILE A 82 1.11 9.97 0.63
N LEU A 83 0.53 8.86 0.19
CA LEU A 83 -0.81 8.44 0.61
C LEU A 83 -0.85 8.00 2.08
N VAL A 84 0.22 7.38 2.59
CA VAL A 84 0.37 7.07 4.03
C VAL A 84 0.41 8.35 4.86
N VAL A 85 1.25 9.32 4.47
CA VAL A 85 1.37 10.62 5.18
C VAL A 85 0.06 11.39 5.14
N ARG A 86 -0.60 11.44 3.97
CA ARG A 86 -1.92 12.06 3.80
C ARG A 86 -3.06 11.27 4.43
N ARG A 87 -2.80 10.06 4.93
CA ARG A 87 -3.81 9.13 5.48
C ARG A 87 -4.98 8.89 4.51
N ALA A 88 -4.69 8.89 3.21
CA ALA A 88 -5.66 8.74 2.13
C ALA A 88 -6.01 7.26 1.90
N ARG A 89 -6.72 6.66 2.86
CA ARG A 89 -6.91 5.20 2.99
C ARG A 89 -7.56 4.54 1.77
N ILE A 90 -8.59 5.17 1.20
CA ILE A 90 -9.31 4.60 0.04
C ILE A 90 -8.37 4.55 -1.18
N ALA A 91 -7.60 5.62 -1.41
CA ALA A 91 -6.62 5.68 -2.49
C ALA A 91 -5.39 4.80 -2.23
N LEU A 92 -5.06 4.52 -0.98
CA LEU A 92 -3.94 3.66 -0.60
C LEU A 92 -4.17 2.19 -0.98
N ILE A 93 -5.42 1.70 -0.94
CA ILE A 93 -5.76 0.31 -1.30
C ILE A 93 -5.28 -0.07 -2.71
N PRO A 94 -5.72 0.60 -3.80
CA PRO A 94 -5.29 0.22 -5.14
C PRO A 94 -3.78 0.38 -5.34
N VAL A 95 -3.14 1.36 -4.69
CA VAL A 95 -1.70 1.55 -4.79
C VAL A 95 -0.92 0.44 -4.07
N MET A 96 -1.38 -0.03 -2.90
CA MET A 96 -0.78 -1.19 -2.23
C MET A 96 -0.91 -2.46 -3.06
N VAL A 97 -2.05 -2.67 -3.73
CA VAL A 97 -2.26 -3.81 -4.63
C VAL A 97 -1.32 -3.72 -5.83
N LEU A 98 -1.22 -2.55 -6.48
CA LEU A 98 -0.30 -2.34 -7.61
C LEU A 98 1.16 -2.56 -7.19
N LEU A 99 1.57 -2.04 -6.03
CA LEU A 99 2.90 -2.26 -5.49
C LEU A 99 3.13 -3.74 -5.14
N ALA A 100 2.12 -4.46 -4.64
CA ALA A 100 2.22 -5.88 -4.37
C ALA A 100 2.41 -6.72 -5.64
N VAL A 101 1.62 -6.44 -6.68
CA VAL A 101 1.73 -7.11 -7.99
C VAL A 101 3.11 -6.86 -8.59
N ASN A 102 3.60 -5.63 -8.48
CA ASN A 102 4.94 -5.26 -8.92
C ASN A 102 6.01 -6.14 -8.24
N GLN A 103 5.96 -6.22 -6.91
CA GLN A 103 6.87 -7.06 -6.12
C GLN A 103 6.78 -8.54 -6.50
N MET A 104 5.57 -9.08 -6.68
CA MET A 104 5.40 -10.48 -7.09
C MET A 104 5.99 -10.74 -8.48
N ALA A 105 5.80 -9.81 -9.43
CA ALA A 105 6.39 -9.93 -10.77
C ALA A 105 7.92 -9.98 -10.71
N ASP A 106 8.54 -9.19 -9.84
CA ASP A 106 10.00 -9.22 -9.62
C ASP A 106 10.45 -10.56 -9.02
N GLY A 107 9.67 -11.09 -8.06
CA GLY A 107 9.90 -12.43 -7.52
C GLY A 107 9.81 -13.52 -8.59
N PHE A 108 8.83 -13.47 -9.50
CA PHE A 108 8.69 -14.45 -10.59
C PHE A 108 9.86 -14.39 -11.57
N ILE A 109 10.42 -13.21 -11.82
CA ILE A 109 11.60 -13.06 -12.68
C ILE A 109 12.85 -13.63 -12.00
N GLY A 110 12.97 -13.46 -10.68
CA GLY A 110 13.99 -14.16 -9.90
C GLY A 110 13.90 -15.69 -10.03
N ILE A 111 12.68 -16.25 -10.07
CA ILE A 111 12.45 -17.69 -10.27
C ILE A 111 12.86 -18.11 -11.67
N ALA A 112 12.41 -17.37 -12.69
CA ALA A 112 12.72 -17.65 -14.10
C ALA A 112 14.22 -17.56 -14.41
N THR A 113 14.97 -16.77 -13.62
CA THR A 113 16.43 -16.62 -13.74
C THR A 113 17.22 -17.50 -12.76
N HIS A 114 16.55 -18.43 -12.06
CA HIS A 114 17.15 -19.33 -11.06
C HIS A 114 17.91 -18.64 -9.92
N ARG A 115 17.53 -17.41 -9.57
CA ARG A 115 18.17 -16.62 -8.50
C ARG A 115 17.30 -16.59 -7.25
N ALA A 116 17.37 -17.65 -6.44
CA ALA A 116 16.52 -17.82 -5.25
C ALA A 116 16.62 -16.64 -4.25
N GLU A 117 17.81 -16.03 -4.14
CA GLU A 117 18.06 -14.91 -3.23
C GLU A 117 17.29 -13.63 -3.62
N SER A 118 17.01 -13.44 -4.91
CA SER A 118 16.21 -12.31 -5.41
C SER A 118 14.69 -12.58 -5.45
N VAL A 119 14.24 -13.78 -5.04
CA VAL A 119 12.81 -14.18 -5.09
C VAL A 119 12.10 -13.93 -3.76
N VAL A 120 12.76 -14.29 -2.65
CA VAL A 120 12.06 -14.44 -1.36
C VAL A 120 11.63 -13.08 -0.80
N ALA A 121 12.51 -12.08 -0.81
CA ALA A 121 12.21 -10.75 -0.29
C ALA A 121 11.02 -10.07 -1.03
N PRO A 122 11.02 -9.96 -2.37
CA PRO A 122 9.90 -9.33 -3.07
C PRO A 122 8.59 -10.12 -2.94
N MET A 123 8.62 -11.47 -2.91
CA MET A 123 7.42 -12.26 -2.66
C MET A 123 6.82 -11.99 -1.27
N ILE A 124 7.65 -11.95 -0.23
CA ILE A 124 7.19 -11.62 1.13
C ILE A 124 6.59 -10.21 1.17
N GLN A 125 7.25 -9.23 0.54
CA GLN A 125 6.75 -7.85 0.47
C GLN A 125 5.41 -7.76 -0.25
N GLY A 126 5.23 -8.49 -1.36
CA GLY A 126 3.97 -8.57 -2.09
C GLY A 126 2.83 -9.12 -1.25
N VAL A 127 3.05 -10.26 -0.58
CA VAL A 127 2.05 -10.88 0.31
C VAL A 127 1.69 -9.94 1.47
N LEU A 128 2.68 -9.28 2.06
CA LEU A 128 2.49 -8.36 3.17
C LEU A 128 1.62 -7.14 2.77
N LEU A 129 1.87 -6.59 1.58
CA LEU A 129 1.08 -5.48 1.03
C LEU A 129 -0.36 -5.89 0.75
N LEU A 130 -0.61 -7.10 0.23
CA LEU A 130 -1.96 -7.63 0.05
C LEU A 130 -2.68 -7.84 1.38
N ALA A 131 -1.98 -8.37 2.39
CA ALA A 131 -2.54 -8.53 3.73
C ALA A 131 -2.91 -7.16 4.35
N CYS A 132 -2.06 -6.15 4.18
CA CYS A 132 -2.33 -4.77 4.60
C CYS A 132 -3.55 -4.18 3.88
N ALA A 133 -3.65 -4.38 2.56
CA ALA A 133 -4.78 -3.92 1.75
C ALA A 133 -6.09 -4.60 2.18
N GLY A 134 -6.08 -5.93 2.36
CA GLY A 134 -7.24 -6.70 2.82
C GLY A 134 -7.71 -6.25 4.21
N HIS A 135 -6.79 -6.01 5.14
CA HIS A 135 -7.14 -5.47 6.45
C HIS A 135 -7.74 -4.07 6.34
N LEU A 136 -7.17 -3.20 5.51
CA LEU A 136 -7.69 -1.85 5.31
C LEU A 136 -9.12 -1.87 4.74
N ILE A 137 -9.39 -2.75 3.77
CA ILE A 137 -10.74 -2.98 3.22
C ILE A 137 -11.70 -3.44 4.32
N ALA A 138 -11.33 -4.47 5.09
CA ALA A 138 -12.18 -5.01 6.16
C ALA A 138 -12.53 -3.96 7.23
N THR A 139 -11.61 -3.03 7.52
CA THR A 139 -11.88 -1.93 8.46
C THR A 139 -12.74 -0.81 7.90
N LEU A 140 -12.76 -0.62 6.56
CA LEU A 140 -13.56 0.40 5.88
C LEU A 140 -14.97 -0.08 5.54
N ASP A 141 -15.20 -1.40 5.44
CA ASP A 141 -16.50 -1.97 5.09
C ASP A 141 -17.61 -1.61 6.11
N ARG A 142 -17.32 -1.73 7.41
CA ARG A 142 -18.30 -1.41 8.48
C ARG A 142 -18.78 0.06 8.49
N PRO A 143 -17.93 1.09 8.35
CA PRO A 143 -18.39 2.47 8.26
C PRO A 143 -19.07 2.79 6.92
N LEU A 144 -18.59 2.26 5.79
CA LEU A 144 -19.23 2.47 4.48
C LEU A 144 -20.64 1.88 4.45
N ARG A 145 -20.82 0.66 4.97
CA ARG A 145 -22.14 0.01 5.08
C ARG A 145 -23.09 0.80 5.98
N ARG A 146 -22.60 1.41 7.06
CA ARG A 146 -23.42 2.28 7.93
C ARG A 146 -23.82 3.58 7.26
N ALA A 147 -22.91 4.23 6.52
CA ALA A 147 -23.22 5.42 5.74
C ALA A 147 -24.27 5.13 4.66
N ALA A 148 -24.14 3.99 3.96
CA ALA A 148 -25.10 3.55 2.96
C ALA A 148 -26.47 3.22 3.56
N ILE A 149 -26.56 2.64 4.76
CA ILE A 149 -27.87 2.39 5.41
C ILE A 149 -28.49 3.68 5.97
N GLY A 150 -27.67 4.61 6.45
CA GLY A 150 -28.12 5.91 6.96
C GLY A 150 -28.73 6.80 5.88
N SER A 151 -28.20 6.76 4.65
CA SER A 151 -28.73 7.53 3.52
C SER A 151 -30.04 6.98 2.92
N TRP A 152 -30.49 5.79 3.36
CA TRP A 152 -31.76 5.19 2.93
C TRP A 152 -32.92 5.52 3.88
N ARG A 153 -32.64 6.11 5.05
CA ARG A 153 -33.64 6.45 6.07
C ARG A 153 -33.96 7.95 6.15
N SER A 154 -33.37 8.76 5.27
CA SER A 154 -33.66 10.18 5.06
C SER A 154 -34.38 10.36 3.74
#